data_AF-E1R3I9-F1
#
_entry.id   AF-E1R3I9-F1
#
_cell.length_a   1.000
_cell.length_b   1.000
_cell.length_c   1.000
_cell.angle_alpha   90.00
_cell.angle_beta   90.00
_cell.angle_gamma   90.00
#
_symmetry.space_group_name_H-M   'P 1'
#
loop_
_entity.id
_entity.type
_entity.pdbx_description
1 polymer ?
#
loop_
_entity_poly.entity_id
_entity_poly.type
_entity_poly.pdbx_seq_one_letter_code
_entity_poly.pdbx_strand_id
1 'polypeptide(L)'
;MITASYLFAPNKYNIGEHRCFYCGMPCDGTYTKKKYVKQTFTNRDIVKYPGSDYVCGCCVESLSGIYEVTQIDGTTKIGRAGQPRMYSWVLTENKKLAMTKKHLRVLRRICLSPPKPPFSIVLADSGQKQLIFRAPVNYDQNIFSVLLEEKEISVEIATLKKYLQKAKLVAAAIGKIALKNPDEFINYKNIIDLYGSEGPLVEWIKIYSSPLGELAAWLCPGKEEAKNDFVISTRISSKAGGIGRYVEKSTGNGREGNQGGSDQVLFEFT
;
A
#
# COMPACT_ATOMS: atom_id res chain seq x y z
N MET A 1 -17.16 -3.30 -18.18
CA MET A 1 -16.66 -2.91 -16.83
C MET A 1 -15.36 -3.63 -16.60
N ILE A 2 -14.25 -2.90 -16.48
CA ILE A 2 -12.94 -3.47 -16.12
C ILE A 2 -12.95 -3.79 -14.63
N THR A 3 -12.38 -4.94 -14.25
CA THR A 3 -12.20 -5.34 -12.84
C THR A 3 -10.73 -5.55 -12.54
N ALA A 4 -10.35 -5.56 -11.26
CA ALA A 4 -8.99 -5.87 -10.87
C ALA A 4 -8.55 -7.29 -11.30
N SER A 5 -9.47 -8.27 -11.32
CA SER A 5 -9.16 -9.58 -11.92
C SER A 5 -8.84 -9.47 -13.41
N TYR A 6 -9.54 -8.62 -14.17
CA TYR A 6 -9.19 -8.36 -15.58
C TYR A 6 -7.78 -7.77 -15.70
N LEU A 7 -7.46 -6.73 -14.91
CA LEU A 7 -6.12 -6.13 -14.93
C LEU A 7 -5.02 -7.13 -14.53
N PHE A 8 -5.35 -8.14 -13.72
CA PHE A 8 -4.40 -9.20 -13.33
C PHE A 8 -4.10 -10.19 -14.46
N ALA A 9 -5.10 -10.53 -15.27
CA ALA A 9 -5.00 -11.56 -16.30
C ALA A 9 -5.88 -11.24 -17.52
N PRO A 10 -5.57 -10.16 -18.27
CA PRO A 10 -6.42 -9.70 -19.36
C PRO A 10 -6.49 -10.71 -20.52
N ASN A 11 -5.40 -11.46 -20.74
CA ASN A 11 -5.32 -12.53 -21.74
C ASN A 11 -6.18 -13.77 -21.40
N LYS A 12 -6.79 -13.83 -20.22
CA LYS A 12 -7.73 -14.88 -19.81
C LYS A 12 -9.19 -14.43 -19.88
N TYR A 13 -9.43 -13.24 -20.44
CA TYR A 13 -10.77 -12.70 -20.56
C TYR A 13 -11.46 -13.25 -21.81
N ASN A 14 -12.50 -14.05 -21.59
CA ASN A 14 -13.39 -14.52 -22.65
C ASN A 14 -14.77 -13.95 -22.42
N ILE A 15 -15.33 -13.28 -23.43
CA ILE A 15 -16.68 -12.68 -23.36
C ILE A 15 -17.72 -13.75 -23.66
N GLY A 16 -18.84 -13.71 -22.93
CA GLY A 16 -20.00 -14.56 -23.21
C GLY A 16 -21.23 -14.11 -22.43
N GLU A 17 -22.27 -14.95 -22.46
CA GLU A 17 -23.62 -14.63 -21.96
C GLU A 17 -23.75 -14.74 -20.43
N HIS A 18 -22.79 -15.38 -19.75
CA HIS A 18 -22.83 -15.59 -18.31
C HIS A 18 -22.16 -14.47 -17.54
N ARG A 19 -22.28 -14.48 -16.20
CA ARG A 19 -21.61 -13.55 -15.29
C ARG A 19 -20.64 -14.32 -14.38
N CYS A 20 -19.49 -13.76 -14.05
CA CYS A 20 -18.57 -14.36 -13.10
C CYS A 20 -19.11 -14.26 -11.67
N PHE A 21 -19.13 -15.38 -10.94
CA PHE A 21 -19.50 -15.47 -9.54
C PHE A 21 -18.75 -14.45 -8.66
N TYR A 22 -17.43 -14.35 -8.83
CA TYR A 22 -16.57 -13.49 -8.00
C TYR A 22 -16.66 -12.01 -8.37
N CYS A 23 -16.30 -11.65 -9.60
CA CYS A 23 -16.14 -10.24 -10.00
C CYS A 23 -17.32 -9.69 -10.82
N GLY A 24 -18.28 -10.52 -11.23
CA GLY A 24 -19.45 -10.10 -12.01
C GLY A 24 -19.20 -9.81 -13.48
N MET A 25 -17.96 -9.92 -14.00
CA MET A 25 -17.70 -9.71 -15.43
C MET A 25 -18.42 -10.72 -16.32
N PRO A 26 -18.79 -10.37 -17.57
CA PRO A 26 -19.24 -11.33 -18.57
C PRO A 26 -18.25 -12.50 -18.75
N CYS A 27 -18.75 -13.71 -18.98
CA CYS A 27 -17.93 -14.88 -19.35
C CYS A 27 -18.67 -15.92 -20.20
N ASP A 28 -17.89 -16.74 -20.90
CA ASP A 28 -18.32 -17.78 -21.87
C ASP A 28 -18.76 -19.12 -21.24
N GLY A 29 -18.70 -19.24 -19.92
CA GLY A 29 -19.10 -20.46 -19.21
C GLY A 29 -18.04 -21.56 -19.17
N THR A 30 -16.83 -21.31 -19.72
CA THR A 30 -15.70 -22.27 -19.72
C THR A 30 -15.37 -22.80 -18.31
N TYR A 31 -15.49 -21.95 -17.28
CA TYR A 31 -15.21 -22.31 -15.91
C TYR A 31 -16.46 -22.28 -15.04
N THR A 32 -16.80 -23.41 -14.43
CA THR A 32 -18.00 -23.55 -13.58
C THR A 32 -17.70 -23.31 -12.11
N LYS A 33 -18.67 -22.72 -11.38
CA LYS A 33 -18.62 -22.50 -9.93
C LYS A 33 -18.33 -23.80 -9.18
N LYS A 34 -18.97 -24.91 -9.56
CA LYS A 34 -18.77 -26.24 -8.93
C LYS A 34 -17.31 -26.69 -8.91
N LYS A 35 -16.53 -26.35 -9.95
CA LYS A 35 -15.12 -26.73 -10.09
C LYS A 35 -14.16 -25.73 -9.45
N TYR A 36 -14.46 -24.42 -9.53
CA TYR A 36 -13.51 -23.36 -9.16
C TYR A 36 -13.82 -22.65 -7.85
N VAL A 37 -14.99 -22.89 -7.26
CA VAL A 37 -15.35 -22.42 -5.92
C VAL A 37 -15.33 -23.62 -4.97
N LYS A 38 -14.40 -23.58 -4.02
CA LYS A 38 -14.30 -24.66 -3.01
C LYS A 38 -15.57 -24.73 -2.18
N GLN A 39 -15.98 -25.94 -1.79
CA GLN A 39 -17.13 -26.12 -0.90
C GLN A 39 -16.96 -25.40 0.45
N THR A 40 -15.72 -25.24 0.91
CA THR A 40 -15.37 -24.51 2.14
C THR A 40 -15.40 -22.98 1.99
N PHE A 41 -15.74 -22.45 0.82
CA PHE A 41 -15.86 -21.01 0.61
C PHE A 41 -17.15 -20.48 1.24
N THR A 42 -17.02 -19.85 2.40
CA THR A 42 -18.13 -19.34 3.23
C THR A 42 -18.48 -17.88 2.96
N ASN A 43 -17.53 -17.09 2.46
CA ASN A 43 -17.70 -15.65 2.28
C ASN A 43 -18.47 -15.35 0.99
N ARG A 44 -19.75 -15.73 0.94
CA ARG A 44 -20.61 -15.51 -0.23
C ARG A 44 -21.17 -14.09 -0.29
N ASP A 45 -21.12 -13.37 0.82
CA ASP A 45 -21.50 -11.96 0.97
C ASP A 45 -20.57 -11.00 0.21
N ILE A 46 -19.30 -11.40 0.00
CA ILE A 46 -18.28 -10.55 -0.64
C ILE A 46 -18.16 -10.72 -2.16
N VAL A 47 -18.91 -11.64 -2.76
CA VAL A 47 -18.85 -11.90 -4.21
C VAL A 47 -19.86 -11.05 -4.96
N LYS A 48 -19.52 -10.60 -6.17
CA LYS A 48 -20.36 -9.65 -6.92
C LYS A 48 -21.61 -10.28 -7.53
N TYR A 49 -21.62 -11.58 -7.81
CA TYR A 49 -22.76 -12.25 -8.45
C TYR A 49 -22.99 -13.67 -7.89
N PRO A 50 -23.49 -13.79 -6.64
CA PRO A 50 -23.59 -15.07 -5.94
C PRO A 50 -24.50 -16.10 -6.62
N GLY A 51 -25.48 -15.63 -7.42
CA GLY A 51 -26.39 -16.48 -8.18
C GLY A 51 -25.80 -17.12 -9.43
N SER A 52 -24.59 -16.74 -9.86
CA SER A 52 -23.98 -17.34 -11.06
C SER A 52 -23.42 -18.73 -10.78
N ASP A 53 -23.51 -19.61 -11.77
CA ASP A 53 -22.86 -20.92 -11.80
C ASP A 53 -21.52 -20.94 -12.54
N TYR A 54 -20.97 -19.78 -12.88
CA TYR A 54 -19.76 -19.62 -13.69
C TYR A 54 -18.72 -18.69 -13.06
N VAL A 55 -17.46 -18.85 -13.44
CA VAL A 55 -16.33 -18.01 -13.04
C VAL A 55 -15.61 -17.57 -14.32
N CYS A 56 -15.11 -16.32 -14.38
CA CYS A 56 -14.30 -15.91 -15.53
C CYS A 56 -12.85 -16.40 -15.42
N GLY A 57 -12.17 -16.56 -16.55
CA GLY A 57 -10.76 -16.99 -16.60
C GLY A 57 -9.83 -16.07 -15.82
N CYS A 58 -10.09 -14.76 -15.81
CA CYS A 58 -9.33 -13.80 -15.02
C CYS A 58 -9.39 -14.08 -13.50
N CYS A 59 -10.58 -14.39 -12.97
CA CYS A 59 -10.73 -14.75 -11.55
C CYS A 59 -10.08 -16.10 -11.26
N VAL A 60 -10.27 -17.09 -12.14
CA VAL A 60 -9.60 -18.41 -12.02
C VAL A 60 -8.09 -18.22 -11.91
N GLU A 61 -7.50 -17.43 -12.79
CA GLU A 61 -6.06 -17.14 -12.78
C GLU A 61 -5.62 -16.51 -11.45
N SER A 62 -6.32 -15.45 -11.01
CA SER A 62 -6.01 -14.73 -9.78
C SER A 62 -6.17 -15.55 -8.49
N LEU A 63 -7.00 -16.60 -8.53
CA LEU A 63 -7.29 -17.47 -7.38
C LEU A 63 -6.47 -18.77 -7.40
N SER A 64 -5.78 -19.05 -8.50
CA SER A 64 -5.05 -20.31 -8.70
C SER A 64 -3.94 -20.49 -7.66
N GLY A 65 -3.77 -21.73 -7.19
CA GLY A 65 -2.93 -22.05 -6.03
C GLY A 65 -1.47 -22.34 -6.35
N ILE A 66 -1.05 -22.27 -7.61
CA ILE A 66 0.32 -22.55 -8.05
C ILE A 66 0.63 -21.52 -9.12
N TYR A 67 1.53 -20.59 -8.80
CA TYR A 67 1.90 -19.51 -9.71
C TYR A 67 3.41 -19.30 -9.69
N GLU A 68 3.91 -18.73 -10.77
CA GLU A 68 5.23 -18.12 -10.86
C GLU A 68 5.04 -16.60 -10.79
N VAL A 69 5.38 -15.99 -9.64
CA VAL A 69 5.28 -14.55 -9.44
C VAL A 69 6.67 -13.95 -9.39
N THR A 70 6.97 -13.06 -10.34
CA THR A 70 8.12 -12.17 -10.26
C THR A 70 7.72 -10.91 -9.49
N GLN A 71 8.41 -10.65 -8.39
CA GLN A 71 8.26 -9.43 -7.61
C GLN A 71 8.95 -8.24 -8.28
N ILE A 72 8.67 -7.04 -7.80
CA ILE A 72 9.24 -5.80 -8.36
C ILE A 72 10.78 -5.73 -8.27
N ASP A 73 11.40 -6.48 -7.37
CA ASP A 73 12.86 -6.60 -7.24
C ASP A 73 13.48 -7.66 -8.18
N GLY A 74 12.67 -8.25 -9.08
CA GLY A 74 13.09 -9.32 -9.97
C GLY A 74 13.09 -10.70 -9.33
N THR A 75 12.77 -10.82 -8.03
CA THR A 75 12.75 -12.14 -7.37
C THR A 75 11.51 -12.94 -7.78
N THR A 76 11.75 -14.12 -8.35
CA THR A 76 10.68 -15.03 -8.76
C THR A 76 10.36 -16.06 -7.66
N LYS A 77 9.08 -16.26 -7.38
CA LYS A 77 8.56 -17.29 -6.46
C LYS A 77 7.65 -18.25 -7.21
N ILE A 78 7.88 -19.54 -7.03
CA ILE A 78 7.15 -20.62 -7.70
C ILE A 78 6.34 -21.41 -6.66
N GLY A 79 5.26 -22.05 -7.10
CA GLY A 79 4.50 -22.98 -6.27
C GLY A 79 3.61 -22.26 -5.26
N ARG A 80 3.53 -22.80 -4.03
CA ARG A 80 2.72 -22.20 -2.96
C ARG A 80 3.20 -20.80 -2.59
N ALA A 81 4.51 -20.56 -2.62
CA ALA A 81 5.08 -19.26 -2.33
C ALA A 81 4.73 -18.21 -3.40
N GLY A 82 4.38 -18.64 -4.62
CA GLY A 82 3.91 -17.76 -5.69
C GLY A 82 2.42 -17.44 -5.63
N GLN A 83 1.67 -17.90 -4.63
CA GLN A 83 0.21 -17.70 -4.63
C GLN A 83 -0.16 -16.21 -4.61
N PRO A 84 -1.03 -15.72 -5.52
CA PRO A 84 -1.32 -14.29 -5.65
C PRO A 84 -1.80 -13.64 -4.35
N ARG A 85 -2.56 -14.36 -3.52
CA ARG A 85 -3.01 -13.87 -2.21
C ARG A 85 -1.92 -13.44 -1.23
N MET A 86 -0.68 -13.91 -1.43
CA MET A 86 0.44 -13.61 -0.54
C MET A 86 1.06 -12.23 -0.80
N TYR A 87 0.63 -11.55 -1.87
CA TYR A 87 1.25 -10.32 -2.34
C TYR A 87 0.26 -9.16 -2.30
N SER A 88 0.81 -7.99 -2.06
CA SER A 88 0.21 -6.73 -2.50
C SER A 88 0.38 -6.62 -4.01
N TRP A 89 -0.61 -6.07 -4.68
CA TRP A 89 -0.65 -5.93 -6.14
C TRP A 89 -0.87 -4.48 -6.53
N VAL A 90 -0.10 -4.02 -7.51
CA VAL A 90 -0.42 -2.82 -8.29
C VAL A 90 -0.66 -3.27 -9.71
N LEU A 91 -1.90 -3.13 -10.14
CA LEU A 91 -2.41 -3.63 -11.41
C LEU A 91 -2.74 -2.44 -12.30
N THR A 92 -2.29 -2.52 -13.54
CA THR A 92 -2.58 -1.57 -14.63
C THR A 92 -2.89 -2.39 -15.88
N GLU A 93 -3.25 -1.75 -16.99
CA GLU A 93 -3.48 -2.49 -18.24
C GLU A 93 -2.23 -3.21 -18.74
N ASN A 94 -1.04 -2.62 -18.51
CA ASN A 94 0.21 -3.09 -19.09
C ASN A 94 1.12 -3.83 -18.10
N LYS A 95 0.87 -3.69 -16.80
CA LYS A 95 1.76 -4.20 -15.74
C LYS A 95 0.96 -4.76 -14.58
N LYS A 96 1.42 -5.90 -14.07
CA LYS A 96 1.02 -6.48 -12.77
C LYS A 96 2.25 -6.57 -11.88
N LEU A 97 2.29 -5.76 -10.83
CA LEU A 97 3.44 -5.68 -9.93
C LEU A 97 3.11 -6.35 -8.61
N ALA A 98 3.81 -7.44 -8.32
CA ALA A 98 3.71 -8.14 -7.05
C ALA A 98 4.71 -7.58 -6.03
N MET A 99 4.23 -7.31 -4.82
CA MET A 99 5.03 -6.71 -3.75
C MET A 99 4.68 -7.33 -2.41
N THR A 100 5.70 -7.55 -1.58
CA THR A 100 5.55 -7.84 -0.14
C THR A 100 5.80 -6.61 0.72
N LYS A 101 5.63 -6.73 2.04
CA LYS A 101 5.99 -5.68 3.03
C LYS A 101 7.45 -5.23 2.95
N LYS A 102 8.36 -6.01 2.34
CA LYS A 102 9.75 -5.57 2.08
C LYS A 102 9.80 -4.36 1.14
N HIS A 103 8.81 -4.21 0.27
CA HIS A 103 8.71 -3.14 -0.72
C HIS A 103 7.90 -1.94 -0.22
N LEU A 104 7.75 -1.77 1.09
CA LEU A 104 6.87 -0.75 1.66
C LEU A 104 7.22 0.67 1.20
N ARG A 105 8.51 0.98 1.02
CA ARG A 105 8.97 2.25 0.47
C ARG A 105 8.40 2.51 -0.92
N VAL A 106 8.37 1.48 -1.78
CA VAL A 106 7.80 1.57 -3.13
C VAL A 106 6.28 1.66 -3.09
N LEU A 107 5.62 0.82 -2.29
CA LEU A 107 4.16 0.88 -2.10
C LEU A 107 3.69 2.25 -1.62
N ARG A 108 4.43 2.85 -0.67
CA ARG A 108 4.19 4.22 -0.19
C ARG A 108 4.32 5.24 -1.31
N ARG A 109 5.35 5.15 -2.15
CA ARG A 109 5.53 6.04 -3.30
C ARG A 109 4.37 5.89 -4.29
N ILE A 110 3.95 4.66 -4.59
CA ILE A 110 2.81 4.41 -5.49
C ILE A 110 1.52 4.99 -4.92
N CYS A 111 1.25 4.83 -3.62
CA CYS A 111 0.05 5.44 -3.00
C CYS A 111 0.11 6.98 -2.97
N LEU A 112 1.28 7.60 -3.11
CA LEU A 112 1.45 9.06 -3.17
C LEU A 112 1.55 9.61 -4.60
N SER A 113 1.71 8.71 -5.58
CA SER A 113 1.87 8.99 -7.00
C SER A 113 1.39 7.76 -7.78
N PRO A 114 0.07 7.52 -7.83
CA PRO A 114 -0.49 6.29 -8.39
C PRO A 114 -0.25 6.21 -9.91
N PRO A 115 -0.35 5.01 -10.51
CA PRO A 115 -0.22 4.84 -11.96
C PRO A 115 -1.32 5.58 -12.72
N LYS A 116 -1.17 5.71 -14.04
CA LYS A 116 -2.26 6.20 -14.89
C LYS A 116 -3.46 5.25 -14.85
N PRO A 117 -4.69 5.79 -14.91
CA PRO A 117 -5.90 5.00 -15.12
C PRO A 117 -5.87 4.11 -16.36
N PRO A 118 -6.58 2.96 -16.34
CA PRO A 118 -7.19 2.33 -15.17
C PRO A 118 -6.15 1.57 -14.32
N PHE A 119 -6.27 1.65 -12.99
CA PHE A 119 -5.38 0.92 -12.08
C PHE A 119 -6.10 0.37 -10.85
N SER A 120 -5.52 -0.62 -10.18
CA SER A 120 -6.00 -1.16 -8.90
C SER A 120 -4.82 -1.36 -7.95
N ILE A 121 -4.99 -0.97 -6.68
CA ILE A 121 -4.00 -1.16 -5.62
C ILE A 121 -4.59 -2.06 -4.55
N VAL A 122 -3.92 -3.19 -4.31
CA VAL A 122 -4.28 -4.21 -3.32
C VAL A 122 -3.14 -4.36 -2.35
N LEU A 123 -3.38 -4.18 -1.06
CA LEU A 123 -2.39 -4.30 -0.01
C LEU A 123 -2.73 -5.50 0.88
N ALA A 124 -1.87 -6.53 0.84
CA ALA A 124 -2.02 -7.73 1.66
C ALA A 124 -1.20 -7.58 2.96
N ASP A 125 -1.87 -7.68 4.11
CA ASP A 125 -1.24 -7.61 5.44
C ASP A 125 -0.87 -9.02 5.96
N SER A 126 -1.80 -9.96 5.83
CA SER A 126 -1.73 -11.35 6.28
C SER A 126 -1.26 -12.33 5.20
N GLY A 127 -1.53 -12.03 3.93
CA GLY A 127 -1.30 -12.94 2.80
C GLY A 127 -2.23 -14.16 2.75
N GLN A 128 -3.29 -14.18 3.57
CA GLN A 128 -4.17 -15.34 3.72
C GLN A 128 -5.45 -15.24 2.86
N LYS A 129 -5.84 -14.03 2.47
CA LYS A 129 -7.13 -13.75 1.82
C LYS A 129 -7.00 -13.51 0.33
N GLN A 130 -8.02 -13.92 -0.43
CA GLN A 130 -8.10 -13.65 -1.85
C GLN A 130 -8.70 -12.26 -2.08
N LEU A 131 -7.88 -11.29 -2.45
CA LEU A 131 -8.26 -9.87 -2.44
C LEU A 131 -8.57 -9.30 -3.84
N ILE A 132 -7.91 -9.82 -4.88
CA ILE A 132 -7.90 -9.20 -6.23
C ILE A 132 -9.32 -9.04 -6.81
N PHE A 133 -10.20 -10.03 -6.71
CA PHE A 133 -11.53 -9.95 -7.32
C PHE A 133 -12.45 -8.90 -6.68
N ARG A 134 -12.10 -8.41 -5.48
CA ARG A 134 -12.84 -7.38 -4.74
C ARG A 134 -12.28 -5.99 -4.94
N ALA A 135 -11.05 -5.89 -5.43
CA ALA A 135 -10.34 -4.63 -5.45
C ALA A 135 -10.98 -3.65 -6.43
N PRO A 136 -11.14 -2.39 -6.03
CA PRO A 136 -11.69 -1.35 -6.88
C PRO A 136 -10.72 -1.03 -8.02
N VAL A 137 -11.29 -0.71 -9.18
CA VAL A 137 -10.54 -0.14 -10.31
C VAL A 137 -10.74 1.36 -10.30
N ASN A 138 -9.63 2.07 -10.26
CA ASN A 138 -9.54 3.51 -10.14
C ASN A 138 -9.35 4.17 -11.50
N TYR A 139 -10.01 5.31 -11.68
CA TYR A 139 -9.95 6.14 -12.89
C TYR A 139 -9.47 7.57 -12.63
N ASP A 140 -9.07 7.88 -11.40
CA ASP A 140 -8.57 9.19 -10.97
C ASP A 140 -7.29 8.96 -10.14
N GLN A 141 -6.30 9.84 -10.28
CA GLN A 141 -5.02 9.75 -9.57
C GLN A 141 -4.96 10.60 -8.29
N ASN A 142 -5.86 11.57 -8.12
CA ASN A 142 -5.93 12.45 -6.95
C ASN A 142 -6.82 11.88 -5.85
N ILE A 143 -7.94 11.25 -6.25
CA ILE A 143 -8.92 10.63 -5.35
C ILE A 143 -9.20 9.21 -5.85
N PHE A 144 -8.73 8.20 -5.12
CA PHE A 144 -8.84 6.80 -5.54
C PHE A 144 -9.03 5.86 -4.36
N SER A 145 -9.43 4.63 -4.60
CA SER A 145 -9.57 3.60 -3.57
C SER A 145 -8.38 2.65 -3.54
N VAL A 146 -7.95 2.29 -2.33
CA VAL A 146 -6.99 1.21 -2.07
C VAL A 146 -7.69 0.13 -1.29
N LEU A 147 -7.55 -1.13 -1.69
CA LEU A 147 -8.00 -2.26 -0.89
C LEU A 147 -6.89 -2.68 0.08
N LEU A 148 -7.03 -2.39 1.37
CA LEU A 148 -6.13 -2.88 2.43
C LEU A 148 -6.79 -4.06 3.13
N GLU A 149 -6.27 -5.27 2.90
CA GLU A 149 -6.94 -6.52 3.27
C GLU A 149 -8.38 -6.53 2.73
N GLU A 150 -9.39 -6.40 3.58
CA GLU A 150 -10.80 -6.39 3.19
C GLU A 150 -11.45 -5.02 3.28
N LYS A 151 -10.68 -4.00 3.68
CA LYS A 151 -11.16 -2.63 3.82
C LYS A 151 -10.85 -1.84 2.54
N GLU A 152 -11.89 -1.36 1.88
CA GLU A 152 -11.74 -0.36 0.84
C GLU A 152 -11.52 1.02 1.50
N ILE A 153 -10.42 1.67 1.18
CA ILE A 153 -10.02 2.95 1.77
C ILE A 153 -9.95 3.98 0.67
N SER A 154 -10.78 5.02 0.78
CA SER A 154 -10.69 6.19 -0.10
C SER A 154 -9.46 7.03 0.26
N VAL A 155 -8.68 7.37 -0.75
CA VAL A 155 -7.39 8.06 -0.65
C VAL A 155 -7.49 9.36 -1.40
N GLU A 156 -7.40 10.46 -0.66
CA GLU A 156 -7.04 11.77 -1.18
C GLU A 156 -5.53 11.99 -0.92
N ILE A 157 -4.75 12.21 -1.98
CA ILE A 157 -3.27 12.28 -1.86
C ILE A 157 -2.82 13.33 -0.85
N ALA A 158 -3.43 14.52 -0.84
CA ALA A 158 -3.04 15.61 0.04
C ALA A 158 -3.21 15.22 1.52
N THR A 159 -4.31 14.56 1.86
CA THR A 159 -4.61 14.10 3.21
C THR A 159 -3.72 12.90 3.60
N LEU A 160 -3.52 11.94 2.69
CA LEU A 160 -2.60 10.82 2.95
C LEU A 160 -1.17 11.29 3.22
N LYS A 161 -0.67 12.31 2.50
CA LYS A 161 0.66 12.91 2.76
C LYS A 161 0.75 13.46 4.19
N LYS A 162 -0.26 14.22 4.63
CA LYS A 162 -0.32 14.78 5.99
C LYS A 162 -0.33 13.66 7.04
N TYR A 163 -1.18 12.64 6.85
CA TYR A 163 -1.30 11.53 7.78
C TYR A 163 -0.02 10.70 7.85
N LEU A 164 0.64 10.45 6.72
CA LEU A 164 1.95 9.77 6.67
C LEU A 164 3.03 10.56 7.41
N GLN A 165 3.06 11.88 7.31
CA GLN A 165 4.01 12.71 8.06
C GLN A 165 3.78 12.57 9.58
N LYS A 166 2.52 12.62 10.03
CA LYS A 166 2.18 12.42 11.45
C LYS A 166 2.52 11.01 11.92
N ALA A 167 2.19 9.99 11.13
CA ALA A 167 2.54 8.58 11.40
C ALA A 167 4.05 8.40 11.57
N LYS A 168 4.85 8.97 10.66
CA LYS A 168 6.33 8.93 10.72
C LYS A 168 6.87 9.58 11.98
N LEU A 169 6.36 10.77 12.31
CA LEU A 169 6.78 11.49 13.50
C LEU A 169 6.50 10.65 14.76
N VAL A 170 5.29 10.13 14.92
CA VAL A 170 4.97 9.26 16.07
C VAL A 170 5.79 7.96 16.06
N ALA A 171 5.96 7.33 14.89
CA ALA A 171 6.74 6.11 14.75
C ALA A 171 8.23 6.28 15.09
N ALA A 172 8.81 7.46 14.95
CA ALA A 172 10.19 7.72 15.37
C ALA A 172 10.36 7.54 16.89
N ALA A 173 9.34 7.88 17.68
CA ALA A 173 9.33 7.70 19.13
C ALA A 173 8.94 6.27 19.53
N ILE A 174 7.81 5.77 19.05
CA ILE A 174 7.17 4.54 19.58
C ILE A 174 7.33 3.32 18.68
N GLY A 175 7.78 3.52 17.44
CA GLY A 175 7.87 2.48 16.42
C GLY A 175 6.54 2.20 15.71
N LYS A 176 6.64 1.51 14.57
CA LYS A 176 5.48 1.26 13.69
C LYS A 176 4.39 0.40 14.33
N ILE A 177 4.77 -0.64 15.08
CA ILE A 177 3.80 -1.59 15.66
C ILE A 177 2.87 -0.86 16.64
N ALA A 178 3.44 0.01 17.47
CA ALA A 178 2.71 0.79 18.46
C ALA A 178 1.78 1.85 17.85
N LEU A 179 1.92 2.20 16.55
CA LEU A 179 0.95 3.08 15.88
C LEU A 179 -0.47 2.51 15.86
N LYS A 180 -0.63 1.18 15.97
CA LYS A 180 -1.93 0.50 15.97
C LYS A 180 -2.64 0.57 17.32
N ASN A 181 -1.89 0.73 18.41
CA ASN A 181 -2.39 0.87 19.78
C ASN A 181 -1.68 2.08 20.45
N PRO A 182 -1.90 3.30 19.94
CA PRO A 182 -1.11 4.46 20.35
C PRO A 182 -1.38 4.93 21.78
N ASP A 183 -2.47 4.49 22.41
CA ASP A 183 -2.98 4.94 23.71
C ASP A 183 -2.32 4.29 24.93
N GLU A 184 -1.38 3.36 24.75
CA GLU A 184 -0.63 2.77 25.86
C GLU A 184 0.25 3.81 26.59
N PHE A 185 0.29 3.76 27.93
CA PHE A 185 1.05 4.71 28.75
C PHE A 185 2.53 4.82 28.35
N ILE A 186 3.16 3.70 27.97
CA ILE A 186 4.56 3.67 27.53
C ILE A 186 4.80 4.53 26.27
N ASN A 187 3.79 4.68 25.41
CA ASN A 187 3.87 5.49 24.20
C ASN A 187 3.89 6.99 24.52
N TYR A 188 3.08 7.44 25.49
CA TYR A 188 3.10 8.82 25.98
C TYR A 188 4.47 9.20 26.51
N LYS A 189 5.04 8.36 27.39
CA LYS A 189 6.38 8.57 27.92
C LYS A 189 7.43 8.70 26.81
N ASN A 190 7.46 7.75 25.86
CA ASN A 190 8.42 7.76 24.75
C ASN A 190 8.28 9.00 23.85
N ILE A 191 7.05 9.49 23.66
CA ILE A 191 6.76 10.70 22.87
C ILE A 191 7.25 11.95 23.62
N ILE A 192 6.96 12.08 24.92
CA ILE A 192 7.42 13.19 25.75
C ILE A 192 8.95 13.18 25.85
N ASP A 193 9.56 12.01 26.03
CA ASP A 193 11.03 11.87 26.10
C ASP A 193 11.70 12.37 24.80
N LEU A 194 11.10 12.15 23.63
CA LEU A 194 11.67 12.55 22.34
C LEU A 194 11.31 13.98 21.91
N TYR A 195 10.08 14.43 22.19
CA TYR A 195 9.52 15.68 21.66
C TYR A 195 9.24 16.76 22.71
N GLY A 196 9.37 16.44 24.00
CA GLY A 196 9.04 17.33 25.10
C GLY A 196 7.54 17.63 25.25
N SER A 197 6.66 16.97 24.47
CA SER A 197 5.21 17.15 24.53
C SER A 197 4.48 15.92 24.01
N GLU A 198 3.26 15.69 24.49
CA GLU A 198 2.37 14.61 24.03
C GLU A 198 1.58 14.93 22.76
N GLY A 199 1.59 16.21 22.33
CA GLY A 199 0.78 16.72 21.21
C GLY A 199 0.82 15.83 19.94
N PRO A 200 2.00 15.40 19.47
CA PRO A 200 2.11 14.44 18.38
C PRO A 200 1.27 13.17 18.50
N LEU A 201 1.26 12.57 19.69
CA LEU A 201 0.55 11.32 19.94
C LEU A 201 -0.96 11.57 20.00
N VAL A 202 -1.38 12.63 20.69
CA VAL A 202 -2.79 13.03 20.79
C VAL A 202 -3.40 13.31 19.40
N GLU A 203 -2.65 13.99 18.52
CA GLU A 203 -3.07 14.18 17.13
C GLU A 203 -3.16 12.87 16.36
N TRP A 204 -2.18 11.97 16.54
CA TRP A 204 -2.18 10.68 15.86
C TRP A 204 -3.34 9.78 16.30
N ILE A 205 -3.67 9.74 17.59
CA ILE A 205 -4.82 8.99 18.13
C ILE A 205 -6.11 9.42 17.40
N LYS A 206 -6.31 10.73 17.20
CA LYS A 206 -7.46 11.26 16.46
C LYS A 206 -7.46 10.77 15.01
N ILE A 207 -6.32 10.84 14.33
CA ILE A 207 -6.17 10.48 12.91
C ILE A 207 -6.33 8.97 12.68
N TYR A 208 -5.71 8.14 13.51
CA TYR A 208 -5.63 6.69 13.34
C TYR A 208 -7.01 6.01 13.37
N SER A 209 -7.98 6.61 14.07
CA SER A 209 -9.37 6.13 14.11
C SER A 209 -10.05 6.10 12.74
N SER A 210 -9.50 6.81 11.73
CA SER A 210 -10.01 6.81 10.37
C SER A 210 -9.38 5.72 9.50
N PRO A 211 -10.09 5.17 8.48
CA PRO A 211 -9.51 4.21 7.55
C PRO A 211 -8.23 4.71 6.86
N LEU A 212 -8.18 6.00 6.50
CA LEU A 212 -6.98 6.60 5.89
C LEU A 212 -5.81 6.68 6.89
N GLY A 213 -6.09 6.87 8.17
CA GLY A 213 -5.12 6.77 9.27
C GLY A 213 -4.54 5.36 9.39
N GLU A 214 -5.38 4.32 9.30
CA GLU A 214 -4.92 2.93 9.26
C GLU A 214 -4.00 2.66 8.07
N LEU A 215 -4.35 3.15 6.88
CA LEU A 215 -3.50 3.04 5.68
C LEU A 215 -2.16 3.76 5.88
N ALA A 216 -2.17 4.97 6.44
CA ALA A 216 -0.95 5.71 6.75
C ALA A 216 -0.06 4.95 7.74
N ALA A 217 -0.64 4.34 8.78
CA ALA A 217 0.07 3.47 9.72
C ALA A 217 0.69 2.25 9.02
N TRP A 218 -0.05 1.63 8.10
CA TRP A 218 0.41 0.47 7.35
C TRP A 218 1.58 0.83 6.41
N LEU A 219 1.50 1.97 5.73
CA LEU A 219 2.54 2.49 4.84
C LEU A 219 3.72 3.14 5.57
N CYS A 220 3.59 3.41 6.88
CA CYS A 220 4.62 4.05 7.69
C CYS A 220 5.92 3.22 7.72
N PRO A 221 7.10 3.87 7.64
CA PRO A 221 8.38 3.19 7.77
C PRO A 221 8.62 2.62 9.17
N GLY A 222 9.69 1.84 9.31
CA GLY A 222 10.17 1.38 10.61
C GLY A 222 10.71 2.54 11.47
N LYS A 223 10.91 2.27 12.78
CA LYS A 223 11.32 3.29 13.76
C LYS A 223 12.57 4.06 13.35
N GLU A 224 13.62 3.35 12.95
CA GLU A 224 14.91 3.98 12.62
C GLU A 224 14.86 4.77 11.30
N GLU A 225 14.18 4.27 10.27
CA GLU A 225 13.93 5.04 9.03
C GLU A 225 13.11 6.31 9.34
N ALA A 226 12.10 6.21 10.21
CA ALA A 226 11.29 7.35 10.64
C ALA A 226 12.10 8.40 11.43
N LYS A 227 12.99 7.95 12.33
CA LYS A 227 13.92 8.85 13.06
C LYS A 227 14.86 9.56 12.11
N ASN A 228 15.42 8.85 11.13
CA ASN A 228 16.34 9.45 10.16
C ASN A 228 15.63 10.54 9.32
N ASP A 229 14.41 10.27 8.85
CA ASP A 229 13.58 11.27 8.16
C ASP A 229 13.35 12.51 9.04
N PHE A 230 13.05 12.31 10.33
CA PHE A 230 12.85 13.40 11.29
C PHE A 230 14.12 14.24 11.52
N VAL A 231 15.27 13.61 11.78
CA VAL A 231 16.56 14.31 11.99
C VAL A 231 16.95 15.12 10.76
N ILE A 232 16.72 14.59 9.56
CA ILE A 232 16.99 15.32 8.31
C ILE A 232 16.08 16.55 8.20
N SER A 233 14.78 16.40 8.45
CA SER A 233 13.83 17.52 8.38
C SER A 233 14.16 18.66 9.36
N THR A 234 14.52 18.32 10.61
CA THR A 234 14.88 19.32 11.63
C THR A 234 16.17 20.07 11.30
N ARG A 235 17.17 19.39 10.73
CA ARG A 235 18.42 20.01 10.25
C ARG A 235 18.20 20.93 9.05
N ILE A 236 17.27 20.59 8.15
CA ILE A 236 16.93 21.45 7.02
C ILE A 236 16.19 22.71 7.51
N SER A 237 15.21 22.55 8.40
CA SER A 237 14.47 23.69 8.98
C SER A 237 15.37 24.64 9.76
N SER A 238 16.35 24.13 10.52
CA SER A 238 17.30 24.98 11.25
C SER A 238 18.27 25.73 10.31
N LYS A 239 18.60 25.16 9.14
CA LYS A 239 19.39 25.84 8.10
C LYS A 239 18.57 26.84 7.28
N ALA A 240 17.30 26.58 7.03
CA ALA A 240 16.40 27.46 6.29
C ALA A 240 15.87 28.65 7.12
N GLY A 241 15.84 28.52 8.45
CA GLY A 241 15.40 29.56 9.39
C GLY A 241 16.48 30.57 9.81
N GLY A 242 17.59 30.68 9.08
CA GLY A 242 18.67 31.62 9.37
C GLY A 242 18.37 33.07 8.96
N ILE A 243 17.37 33.72 9.57
CA ILE A 243 17.30 35.18 9.70
C ILE A 243 17.11 35.51 11.18
N GLY A 244 18.14 36.10 11.80
CA GLY A 244 17.96 37.10 12.85
C GLY A 244 18.20 36.71 14.31
N ARG A 245 19.41 36.26 14.68
CA ARG A 245 20.07 36.74 15.92
C ARG A 245 21.56 36.98 15.69
N TYR A 246 21.94 38.24 15.85
CA TYR A 246 23.29 38.81 15.91
C TYR A 246 24.22 37.98 16.80
N VAL A 247 25.30 37.44 16.25
CA VAL A 247 26.61 37.30 16.91
C VAL A 247 27.69 37.39 15.81
N GLU A 248 28.48 38.47 15.83
CA GLU A 248 29.75 38.52 15.10
C GLU A 248 30.70 37.47 15.66
N LYS A 249 31.24 36.58 14.82
CA LYS A 249 32.57 35.99 14.98
C LYS A 249 33.07 35.28 13.71
N SER A 250 34.00 35.98 13.06
CA SER A 250 35.23 35.55 12.37
C SER A 250 35.46 34.06 12.04
N THR A 251 35.66 33.83 10.74
CA THR A 251 36.67 32.97 10.07
C THR A 251 36.90 31.52 10.51
N GLY A 252 36.79 30.58 9.57
CA GLY A 252 37.46 29.28 9.67
C GLY A 252 37.06 28.23 8.62
N ASN A 253 37.98 27.94 7.71
CA ASN A 253 38.02 26.90 6.68
C ASN A 253 37.34 25.55 6.98
N GLY A 254 36.77 24.92 5.93
CA GLY A 254 37.26 23.60 5.53
C GLY A 254 36.26 22.45 5.37
N ARG A 255 36.25 21.94 4.13
CA ARG A 255 36.15 20.54 3.67
C ARG A 255 34.78 19.93 3.29
N GLU A 256 34.79 19.58 2.01
CA GLU A 256 33.92 18.70 1.25
C GLU A 256 33.87 17.27 1.82
N GLY A 257 32.72 16.61 1.64
CA GLY A 257 32.51 15.21 1.96
C GLY A 257 31.35 14.67 1.12
N ASN A 258 31.68 14.30 -0.11
CA ASN A 258 30.83 13.62 -1.08
C ASN A 258 30.56 12.17 -0.62
N GLN A 259 29.31 11.71 -0.65
CA GLN A 259 28.97 10.28 -0.78
C GLN A 259 27.51 10.13 -1.22
N GLY A 260 27.35 9.94 -2.53
CA GLY A 260 26.11 9.51 -3.17
C GLY A 260 25.90 8.00 -2.99
N GLY A 261 24.70 7.62 -2.58
CA GLY A 261 24.15 6.27 -2.72
C GLY A 261 22.96 6.35 -3.66
N SER A 262 23.19 6.02 -4.93
CA SER A 262 22.21 6.04 -6.01
C SER A 262 21.31 4.80 -5.98
N ASP A 263 20.17 4.90 -5.32
CA ASP A 263 18.98 4.07 -5.62
C ASP A 263 18.03 4.89 -6.50
N GLN A 264 18.50 5.31 -7.67
CA GLN A 264 17.62 5.82 -8.74
C GLN A 264 17.22 4.65 -9.63
N VAL A 265 16.30 3.82 -9.15
CA VAL A 265 15.39 3.18 -10.10
C VAL A 265 14.27 4.19 -10.35
N LEU A 266 14.51 5.04 -11.36
CA LEU A 266 13.51 5.90 -11.97
C LEU A 266 12.49 4.99 -12.67
N PHE A 267 11.55 4.46 -11.89
CA PHE A 267 10.38 3.79 -12.44
C PHE A 267 9.44 4.87 -12.97
N GLU A 268 9.57 5.16 -14.26
CA GLU A 268 8.50 5.82 -14.99
C GLU A 268 7.33 4.84 -15.08
N PHE A 269 6.32 5.09 -14.26
CA PHE A 269 4.97 4.57 -14.47
C PHE A 269 4.36 5.40 -15.61
N THR A 270 4.86 5.23 -16.83
CA THR A 270 4.25 5.78 -18.04
C THR A 270 2.95 5.07 -18.39
#